data_AF-A0A1Y4LL85-F1
#
_entry.id   AF-A0A1Y4LL85-F1
#
_cell.length_a   1.000
_cell.length_b   1.000
_cell.length_c   1.000
_cell.angle_alpha   90.00
_cell.angle_beta   90.00
_cell.angle_gamma   90.00
#
_symmetry.space_group_name_H-M   'P 1'
#
loop_
_entity.id
_entity.type
_entity.pdbx_description
1 polymer ?
#
loop_
_entity_poly.entity_id
_entity_poly.type
_entity_poly.pdbx_seq_one_letter_code
_entity_poly.pdbx_strand_id
1 'polypeptide(L)'
;MRQWMRRATAGVLAAAALTGMAGAANFTHCADALKNMGLLIGTQNGYELDRTPTRAEAAIMLVRLLGEEDAAMAGNYDVPFTDVPDWAAPYIGWLYENKLTVGVSDTKFGTRDTCSAQQYATFLLRALGYEDGNGYTYKTALDYAEKLGVIDEVNCDTDPFLRDHVVAMSYTALSRPTADGTDMLLEALVERGSVSASKASDTLTLFQSCQAYDQIRMQNVQSGARTYDLTATITDNAYNEAACSGTLTVDGQDFSAELRQDGTLIMGLYQKNGTLYRYENGKTVKAAQPVTLGTADASIPVSAVMDVSAQNGRYAFSFMPGVLNELVSGSNVVLKQVDYSATEQSGVFSQRTGRIYVNMPIGGRTSTYAISLSAALRSQSGSVQVPDGMDV
;
A
#
# COMPACT_ATOMS: atom_id res chain seq x y z
N MET A 1 24.78 -24.26 -13.40
CA MET A 1 24.64 -22.91 -13.99
C MET A 1 23.36 -22.66 -14.82
N ARG A 2 22.53 -23.64 -15.22
CA ARG A 2 21.30 -23.38 -16.01
C ARG A 2 19.98 -23.32 -15.20
N GLN A 3 20.00 -23.58 -13.89
CA GLN A 3 18.80 -23.57 -13.03
C GLN A 3 18.62 -22.30 -12.18
N TRP A 4 19.68 -21.52 -11.94
CA TRP A 4 19.59 -20.28 -11.14
C TRP A 4 19.02 -19.11 -11.94
N MET A 5 19.29 -19.04 -13.26
CA MET A 5 18.71 -18.04 -14.18
C MET A 5 17.20 -18.21 -14.41
N ARG A 6 16.64 -19.42 -14.31
CA ARG A 6 15.18 -19.66 -14.33
C ARG A 6 14.48 -19.27 -13.02
N ARG A 7 15.24 -18.89 -11.99
CA ARG A 7 14.77 -18.64 -10.62
C ARG A 7 15.02 -17.19 -10.17
N ALA A 8 15.87 -16.43 -10.89
CA ALA A 8 15.99 -14.98 -10.80
C ALA A 8 14.75 -14.22 -11.34
N THR A 9 13.83 -14.93 -12.01
CA THR A 9 12.54 -14.43 -12.52
C THR A 9 11.62 -13.88 -11.43
N ALA A 10 11.83 -14.25 -10.15
CA ALA A 10 11.09 -13.74 -9.01
C ALA A 10 11.49 -12.30 -8.61
N GLY A 11 12.68 -11.83 -9.00
CA GLY A 11 13.22 -10.54 -8.55
C GLY A 11 12.70 -9.31 -9.31
N VAL A 12 12.32 -9.47 -10.57
CA VAL A 12 11.91 -8.35 -11.44
C VAL A 12 10.41 -8.10 -11.37
N LEU A 13 9.63 -9.14 -10.99
CA LEU A 13 8.27 -8.94 -10.50
C LEU A 13 8.27 -8.13 -9.20
N ALA A 14 9.30 -8.15 -8.35
CA ALA A 14 9.26 -7.47 -7.04
C ALA A 14 9.23 -5.92 -7.09
N ALA A 15 9.68 -5.28 -8.18
CA ALA A 15 9.53 -3.82 -8.36
C ALA A 15 8.24 -3.44 -9.12
N ALA A 16 7.64 -4.43 -9.79
CA ALA A 16 6.40 -4.36 -10.56
C ALA A 16 5.16 -4.80 -9.75
N ALA A 17 5.36 -5.62 -8.72
CA ALA A 17 4.36 -6.24 -7.86
C ALA A 17 4.05 -5.40 -6.62
N LEU A 18 4.69 -4.22 -6.44
CA LEU A 18 4.32 -3.25 -5.41
C LEU A 18 2.93 -2.63 -5.63
N THR A 19 2.15 -3.15 -6.58
CA THR A 19 0.82 -2.69 -6.98
C THR A 19 -0.27 -3.72 -6.70
N GLY A 20 0.04 -4.82 -6.01
CA GLY A 20 -0.99 -5.67 -5.46
C GLY A 20 -0.61 -7.09 -5.09
N MET A 21 -0.93 -7.46 -3.85
CA MET A 21 -1.41 -8.79 -3.42
C MET A 21 -1.71 -8.73 -1.92
N ALA A 22 -2.94 -9.14 -1.56
CA ALA A 22 -3.47 -9.22 -0.21
C ALA A 22 -3.08 -10.49 0.54
N GLY A 23 -3.01 -10.33 1.85
CA GLY A 23 -2.99 -11.36 2.89
C GLY A 23 -2.43 -10.76 4.19
N ALA A 24 -2.00 -11.60 5.14
CA ALA A 24 -1.67 -11.21 6.51
C ALA A 24 -0.38 -10.38 6.61
N ALA A 25 -0.48 -9.12 6.20
CA ALA A 25 0.47 -8.07 6.50
C ALA A 25 0.54 -7.81 8.01
N ASN A 26 1.69 -7.33 8.49
CA ASN A 26 1.88 -6.92 9.88
C ASN A 26 2.07 -5.40 9.93
N PHE A 27 1.07 -4.69 10.48
CA PHE A 27 1.05 -3.23 10.55
C PHE A 27 1.47 -2.66 11.92
N THR A 28 2.34 -3.38 12.65
CA THR A 28 2.89 -2.88 13.93
C THR A 28 3.53 -1.49 13.80
N HIS A 29 4.20 -1.19 12.68
CA HIS A 29 4.78 0.14 12.46
C HIS A 29 3.72 1.25 12.33
N CYS A 30 2.58 0.97 11.68
CA CYS A 30 1.43 1.88 11.69
C CYS A 30 0.89 2.06 13.12
N ALA A 31 0.78 0.97 13.88
CA ALA A 31 0.34 1.02 15.28
C ALA A 31 1.27 1.88 16.14
N ASP A 32 2.59 1.74 15.96
CA ASP A 32 3.60 2.53 16.66
C ASP A 32 3.51 4.01 16.28
N ALA A 33 3.32 4.34 15.00
CA ALA A 33 3.13 5.72 14.56
C ALA A 33 1.87 6.35 15.17
N LEU A 34 0.74 5.64 15.14
CA LEU A 34 -0.51 6.10 15.77
C LEU A 34 -0.33 6.28 17.28
N LYS A 35 0.32 5.34 17.97
CA LYS A 35 0.62 5.45 19.40
C LYS A 35 1.51 6.65 19.73
N ASN A 36 2.55 6.89 18.93
CA ASN A 36 3.47 8.01 19.13
C ASN A 36 2.74 9.36 19.00
N MET A 37 1.75 9.44 18.10
CA MET A 37 0.85 10.60 17.98
C MET A 37 -0.21 10.69 19.09
N GLY A 38 -0.44 9.62 19.86
CA GLY A 38 -1.48 9.53 20.88
C GLY A 38 -2.84 9.04 20.36
N LEU A 39 -2.88 8.52 19.14
CA LEU A 39 -4.09 8.12 18.40
C LEU A 39 -4.45 6.64 18.57
N LEU A 40 -3.56 5.87 19.17
CA LEU A 40 -3.78 4.47 19.50
C LEU A 40 -3.26 4.16 20.90
N ILE A 41 -4.09 3.48 21.69
CA ILE A 41 -3.71 2.98 23.00
C ILE A 41 -3.83 1.46 22.97
N GLY A 42 -2.72 0.78 23.27
CA GLY A 42 -2.69 -0.67 23.46
C GLY A 42 -3.19 -1.09 24.84
N THR A 43 -3.32 -2.39 25.05
CA THR A 43 -3.62 -2.99 26.35
C THR A 43 -2.34 -3.46 27.02
N GLN A 44 -2.48 -4.12 28.17
CA GLN A 44 -1.37 -4.82 28.84
C GLN A 44 -0.73 -5.92 27.96
N ASN A 45 -1.42 -6.37 26.91
CA ASN A 45 -0.96 -7.39 25.97
C ASN A 45 -0.44 -6.79 24.64
N GLY A 46 -0.16 -5.48 24.60
CA GLY A 46 0.21 -4.79 23.36
C GLY A 46 -1.01 -4.31 22.57
N TYR A 47 -0.94 -4.27 21.24
CA TYR A 47 -2.04 -3.76 20.41
C TYR A 47 -3.13 -4.80 20.09
N GLU A 48 -2.82 -6.09 20.31
CA GLU A 48 -3.69 -7.23 19.98
C GLU A 48 -4.12 -7.23 18.50
N LEU A 49 -3.16 -7.07 17.58
CA LEU A 49 -3.43 -6.91 16.15
C LEU A 49 -4.04 -8.17 15.51
N ASP A 50 -3.72 -9.35 16.02
CA ASP A 50 -4.10 -10.65 15.43
C ASP A 50 -5.51 -11.15 15.78
N ARG A 51 -6.40 -10.28 16.30
CA ARG A 51 -7.79 -10.65 16.62
C ARG A 51 -8.80 -9.71 15.98
N THR A 52 -10.00 -10.22 15.77
CA THR A 52 -11.14 -9.43 15.30
C THR A 52 -11.58 -8.42 16.37
N PRO A 53 -11.77 -7.13 16.02
CA PRO A 53 -12.33 -6.15 16.95
C PRO A 53 -13.86 -6.28 17.05
N THR A 54 -14.40 -5.94 18.20
CA THR A 54 -15.83 -5.61 18.30
C THR A 54 -16.11 -4.25 17.66
N ARG A 55 -17.36 -4.00 17.25
CA ARG A 55 -17.78 -2.70 16.73
C ARG A 55 -17.54 -1.56 17.73
N ALA A 56 -17.72 -1.80 19.02
CA ALA A 56 -17.41 -0.82 20.07
C ALA A 56 -15.90 -0.52 20.17
N GLU A 57 -15.05 -1.55 20.09
CA GLU A 57 -13.59 -1.33 20.07
C GLU A 57 -13.16 -0.52 18.84
N ALA A 58 -13.71 -0.82 17.66
CA ALA A 58 -13.42 -0.07 16.44
C ALA A 58 -13.90 1.39 16.52
N ALA A 59 -15.05 1.63 17.16
CA ALA A 59 -15.57 2.97 17.41
C ALA A 59 -14.66 3.78 18.37
N ILE A 60 -14.18 3.16 19.45
CA ILE A 60 -13.23 3.81 20.37
C ILE A 60 -11.92 4.13 19.65
N MET A 61 -11.43 3.22 18.80
CA MET A 61 -10.25 3.49 17.97
C MET A 61 -10.48 4.66 17.01
N LEU A 62 -11.69 4.85 16.48
CA LEU A 62 -12.02 6.02 15.66
C LEU A 62 -12.01 7.33 16.47
N VAL A 63 -12.58 7.34 17.68
CA VAL A 63 -12.52 8.53 18.56
C VAL A 63 -11.08 8.92 18.85
N ARG A 64 -10.23 7.92 19.17
CA ARG A 64 -8.80 8.14 19.39
C ARG A 64 -8.07 8.59 18.15
N LEU A 65 -8.39 8.02 16.97
CA LEU A 65 -7.83 8.45 15.69
C LEU A 65 -8.06 9.93 15.43
N LEU A 66 -9.21 10.46 15.86
CA LEU A 66 -9.56 11.87 15.74
C LEU A 66 -8.96 12.75 16.83
N GLY A 67 -8.28 12.17 17.84
CA GLY A 67 -7.73 12.91 18.98
C GLY A 67 -8.79 13.41 19.97
N GLU A 68 -9.98 12.81 19.97
CA GLU A 68 -11.17 13.33 20.67
C GLU A 68 -11.55 12.51 21.90
N GLU A 69 -10.64 11.67 22.42
CA GLU A 69 -10.92 10.82 23.59
C GLU A 69 -11.29 11.65 24.83
N ASP A 70 -10.55 12.72 25.13
CA ASP A 70 -10.84 13.58 26.28
C ASP A 70 -12.19 14.30 26.13
N ALA A 71 -12.50 14.78 24.92
CA ALA A 71 -13.77 15.44 24.62
C ALA A 71 -14.94 14.45 24.76
N ALA A 72 -14.80 13.24 24.23
CA ALA A 72 -15.79 12.18 24.37
C ALA A 72 -16.01 11.79 25.84
N MET A 73 -14.95 11.67 26.63
CA MET A 73 -15.05 11.29 28.04
C MET A 73 -15.64 12.39 28.94
N ALA A 74 -15.53 13.65 28.55
CA ALA A 74 -16.07 14.79 29.30
C ALA A 74 -17.57 15.04 29.08
N GLY A 75 -18.13 14.54 27.98
CA GLY A 75 -19.52 14.78 27.61
C GLY A 75 -20.51 13.81 28.23
N ASN A 76 -21.79 14.18 28.14
CA ASN A 76 -22.92 13.31 28.45
C ASN A 76 -23.88 13.35 27.27
N TYR A 77 -24.00 12.22 26.57
CA TYR A 77 -24.72 12.13 25.30
C TYR A 77 -26.00 11.33 25.48
N ASP A 78 -27.07 11.82 24.85
CA ASP A 78 -28.31 11.04 24.72
C ASP A 78 -28.25 10.22 23.43
N VAL A 79 -28.22 8.90 23.56
CA VAL A 79 -28.20 7.97 22.42
C VAL A 79 -29.36 6.98 22.53
N PRO A 80 -29.98 6.58 21.40
CA PRO A 80 -31.12 5.66 21.42
C PRO A 80 -30.71 4.20 21.66
N PHE A 81 -29.41 3.92 21.83
CA PHE A 81 -28.87 2.57 21.85
C PHE A 81 -28.97 1.93 23.23
N THR A 82 -29.80 0.90 23.32
CA THR A 82 -30.09 0.18 24.57
C THR A 82 -29.08 -0.92 24.91
N ASP A 83 -28.13 -1.20 24.01
CA ASP A 83 -27.08 -2.22 24.16
C ASP A 83 -25.68 -1.64 24.41
N VAL A 84 -25.57 -0.32 24.57
CA VAL A 84 -24.32 0.38 24.86
C VAL A 84 -24.06 0.39 26.38
N PRO A 85 -22.99 -0.26 26.86
CA PRO A 85 -22.62 -0.25 28.28
C PRO A 85 -21.93 1.06 28.68
N ASP A 86 -21.93 1.37 29.97
CA ASP A 86 -21.37 2.61 30.54
C ASP A 86 -19.94 2.93 30.08
N TRP A 87 -19.07 1.93 29.95
CA TRP A 87 -17.69 2.14 29.52
C TRP A 87 -17.55 2.58 28.05
N ALA A 88 -18.53 2.26 27.20
CA ALA A 88 -18.55 2.60 25.78
C ALA A 88 -19.44 3.83 25.49
N ALA A 89 -20.33 4.18 26.41
CA ALA A 89 -21.31 5.24 26.24
C ALA A 89 -20.71 6.62 25.88
N PRO A 90 -19.61 7.09 26.50
CA PRO A 90 -19.04 8.39 26.15
C PRO A 90 -18.54 8.42 24.69
N TYR A 91 -17.82 7.37 24.28
CA TYR A 91 -17.25 7.25 22.93
C TYR A 91 -18.32 7.13 21.84
N ILE A 92 -19.27 6.21 22.03
CA ILE A 92 -20.35 5.99 21.05
C ILE A 92 -21.29 7.21 21.01
N GLY A 93 -21.53 7.83 22.17
CA GLY A 93 -22.28 9.07 22.29
C GLY A 93 -21.69 10.22 21.50
N TRP A 94 -20.40 10.48 21.71
CA TRP A 94 -19.69 11.53 20.97
C TRP A 94 -19.70 11.28 19.47
N LEU A 95 -19.44 10.04 19.01
CA LEU A 95 -19.52 9.70 17.60
C LEU A 95 -20.93 9.88 17.02
N TYR A 96 -21.97 9.58 17.79
CA TYR A 96 -23.35 9.70 17.34
C TYR A 96 -23.77 11.16 17.21
N GLU A 97 -23.47 11.99 18.21
CA GLU A 97 -23.75 13.44 18.17
C GLU A 97 -23.01 14.13 17.01
N ASN A 98 -21.77 13.72 16.75
CA ASN A 98 -20.96 14.23 15.63
C ASN A 98 -21.26 13.55 14.29
N LYS A 99 -22.30 12.70 14.21
CA LYS A 99 -22.74 12.00 12.98
C LYS A 99 -21.68 11.10 12.33
N LEU A 100 -20.71 10.64 13.12
CA LEU A 100 -19.66 9.71 12.69
C LEU A 100 -20.11 8.24 12.80
N THR A 101 -21.18 7.97 13.54
CA THR A 101 -21.75 6.63 13.66
C THR A 101 -23.27 6.60 13.61
N VAL A 102 -23.80 5.43 13.26
CA VAL A 102 -25.22 5.08 13.34
C VAL A 102 -25.34 3.69 13.95
N GLY A 103 -26.52 3.37 14.49
CA GLY A 103 -26.83 2.04 14.98
C GLY A 103 -26.96 1.02 13.86
N VAL A 104 -26.86 -0.26 14.21
CA VAL A 104 -27.28 -1.37 13.34
C VAL A 104 -28.80 -1.48 13.25
N SER A 105 -29.51 -0.81 14.18
CA SER A 105 -30.94 -0.53 14.15
C SER A 105 -31.22 0.76 14.93
N ASP A 106 -32.47 1.22 14.93
CA ASP A 106 -32.91 2.42 15.66
C ASP A 106 -32.59 2.39 17.16
N THR A 107 -32.50 1.20 17.78
CA THR A 107 -32.33 1.05 19.24
C THR A 107 -31.09 0.24 19.64
N LYS A 108 -30.25 -0.15 18.67
CA LYS A 108 -29.06 -0.97 18.90
C LYS A 108 -27.84 -0.47 18.15
N PHE A 109 -26.71 -0.41 18.84
CA PHE A 109 -25.42 -0.10 18.25
C PHE A 109 -24.71 -1.34 17.69
N GLY A 110 -24.93 -2.52 18.27
CA GLY A 110 -24.18 -3.73 17.97
C GLY A 110 -22.86 -3.80 18.74
N THR A 111 -22.82 -3.33 20.00
CA THR A 111 -21.59 -3.11 20.79
C THR A 111 -20.65 -4.32 20.81
N ARG A 112 -21.20 -5.53 20.93
CA ARG A 112 -20.42 -6.78 21.02
C ARG A 112 -20.27 -7.52 19.69
N ASP A 113 -20.89 -7.01 18.63
CA ASP A 113 -20.80 -7.63 17.32
C ASP A 113 -19.39 -7.44 16.77
N THR A 114 -18.91 -8.40 15.99
CA THR A 114 -17.64 -8.26 15.26
C THR A 114 -17.75 -7.08 14.29
N CYS A 115 -16.75 -6.20 14.31
CA CYS A 115 -16.65 -5.13 13.32
C CYS A 115 -16.26 -5.73 11.97
N SER A 116 -16.95 -5.35 10.90
CA SER A 116 -16.55 -5.71 9.53
C SER A 116 -15.73 -4.60 8.87
N ALA A 117 -14.95 -4.96 7.84
CA ALA A 117 -14.22 -3.99 7.02
C ALA A 117 -15.15 -2.89 6.47
N GLN A 118 -16.35 -3.25 6.02
CA GLN A 118 -17.36 -2.30 5.52
C GLN A 118 -17.81 -1.29 6.59
N GLN A 119 -18.04 -1.76 7.81
CA GLN A 119 -18.39 -0.88 8.93
C GLN A 119 -17.25 0.09 9.25
N TYR A 120 -16.01 -0.40 9.24
CA TYR A 120 -14.86 0.44 9.55
C TYR A 120 -14.51 1.42 8.43
N ALA A 121 -14.63 1.01 7.16
CA ALA A 121 -14.52 1.92 6.02
C ALA A 121 -15.55 3.05 6.11
N THR A 122 -16.80 2.74 6.49
CA THR A 122 -17.84 3.76 6.70
C THR A 122 -17.46 4.76 7.80
N PHE A 123 -16.87 4.29 8.90
CA PHE A 123 -16.35 5.16 9.97
C PHE A 123 -15.28 6.12 9.46
N LEU A 124 -14.31 5.62 8.69
CA LEU A 124 -13.23 6.45 8.13
C LEU A 124 -13.75 7.45 7.09
N LEU A 125 -14.69 7.03 6.24
CA LEU A 125 -15.32 7.93 5.26
C LEU A 125 -16.01 9.11 5.95
N ARG A 126 -16.76 8.86 7.03
CA ARG A 126 -17.39 9.93 7.82
C ARG A 126 -16.38 10.80 8.54
N ALA A 127 -15.31 10.22 9.08
CA ALA A 127 -14.20 10.98 9.68
C ALA A 127 -13.51 11.91 8.67
N LEU A 128 -13.44 11.51 7.40
CA LEU A 128 -12.96 12.33 6.30
C LEU A 128 -13.99 13.37 5.81
N GLY A 129 -15.22 13.37 6.34
CA GLY A 129 -16.30 14.29 5.98
C GLY A 129 -17.23 13.82 4.86
N TYR A 130 -17.13 12.56 4.42
CA TYR A 130 -18.04 11.98 3.43
C TYR A 130 -19.29 11.42 4.10
N GLU A 131 -20.42 12.10 3.90
CA GLU A 131 -21.72 11.71 4.42
C GLU A 131 -22.38 10.57 3.61
N ASP A 132 -23.10 9.68 4.31
CA ASP A 132 -23.89 8.63 3.68
C ASP A 132 -24.93 9.22 2.70
N GLY A 133 -24.98 8.68 1.48
CA GLY A 133 -25.86 9.15 0.42
C GLY A 133 -25.27 10.29 -0.41
N ASN A 134 -24.11 10.85 -0.02
CA ASN A 134 -23.37 11.83 -0.80
C ASN A 134 -22.11 11.19 -1.41
N GLY A 135 -22.28 10.54 -2.57
CA GLY A 135 -21.20 9.87 -3.30
C GLY A 135 -21.06 8.36 -3.04
N TYR A 136 -21.61 7.85 -1.93
CA TYR A 136 -21.67 6.41 -1.62
C TYR A 136 -22.87 6.04 -0.74
N THR A 137 -23.16 4.74 -0.65
CA THR A 137 -24.07 4.15 0.34
C THR A 137 -23.30 3.17 1.20
N TYR A 138 -23.86 2.74 2.34
CA TYR A 138 -23.25 1.68 3.15
C TYR A 138 -22.84 0.46 2.31
N LYS A 139 -23.70 0.02 1.38
CA LYS A 139 -23.44 -1.12 0.47
C LYS A 139 -22.19 -0.92 -0.40
N THR A 140 -21.88 0.31 -0.78
CA THR A 140 -20.76 0.66 -1.69
C THR A 140 -19.60 1.31 -0.93
N ALA A 141 -19.56 1.22 0.40
CA ALA A 141 -18.57 1.91 1.22
C ALA A 141 -17.15 1.42 0.98
N LEU A 142 -16.94 0.12 0.75
CA LEU A 142 -15.62 -0.44 0.43
C LEU A 142 -15.12 0.11 -0.91
N ASP A 143 -15.90 -0.05 -1.99
CA ASP A 143 -15.54 0.47 -3.33
C ASP A 143 -15.24 1.98 -3.31
N TYR A 144 -16.00 2.75 -2.52
CA TYR A 144 -15.80 4.18 -2.41
C TYR A 144 -14.54 4.53 -1.61
N ALA A 145 -14.28 3.82 -0.50
CA ALA A 145 -13.05 3.97 0.26
C ALA A 145 -11.81 3.58 -0.57
N GLU A 146 -11.92 2.54 -1.40
CA GLU A 146 -10.86 2.11 -2.33
C GLU A 146 -10.59 3.19 -3.38
N LYS A 147 -11.64 3.74 -3.99
CA LYS A 147 -11.54 4.85 -4.94
C LYS A 147 -10.84 6.08 -4.34
N LEU A 148 -11.03 6.35 -3.06
CA LEU A 148 -10.39 7.45 -2.35
C LEU A 148 -8.97 7.10 -1.83
N GLY A 149 -8.52 5.85 -2.02
CA GLY A 149 -7.24 5.34 -1.52
C GLY A 149 -7.19 5.25 0.01
N VAL A 150 -8.34 5.17 0.68
CA VAL A 150 -8.44 4.92 2.12
C VAL A 150 -8.17 3.44 2.43
N ILE A 151 -8.60 2.57 1.52
CA ILE A 151 -8.30 1.14 1.54
C ILE A 151 -7.64 0.70 0.24
N ASP A 152 -6.87 -0.37 0.34
CA ASP A 152 -6.33 -1.14 -0.77
C ASP A 152 -6.24 -2.61 -0.35
N GLU A 153 -5.82 -3.46 -1.28
CA GLU A 153 -5.65 -4.88 -1.01
C GLU A 153 -4.55 -5.19 0.01
N VAL A 154 -3.67 -4.22 0.30
CA VAL A 154 -2.61 -4.39 1.29
C VAL A 154 -3.16 -4.14 2.70
N ASN A 155 -3.89 -3.05 2.90
CA ASN A 155 -4.32 -2.63 4.23
C ASN A 155 -5.68 -3.20 4.69
N CYS A 156 -6.43 -3.85 3.79
CA CYS A 156 -7.79 -4.30 4.03
C CYS A 156 -8.02 -5.74 3.57
N ASP A 157 -8.16 -6.66 4.53
CA ASP A 157 -8.73 -7.99 4.31
C ASP A 157 -10.12 -8.09 4.95
N THR A 158 -11.08 -8.65 4.23
CA THR A 158 -12.46 -8.78 4.69
C THR A 158 -12.71 -10.07 5.47
N ASP A 159 -11.83 -11.08 5.39
CA ASP A 159 -12.04 -12.39 6.02
C ASP A 159 -10.73 -13.11 6.43
N PRO A 160 -10.26 -12.98 7.69
CA PRO A 160 -10.87 -12.22 8.78
C PRO A 160 -10.48 -10.72 8.77
N PHE A 161 -11.41 -9.85 9.13
CA PHE A 161 -11.10 -8.43 9.41
C PHE A 161 -10.56 -8.26 10.84
N LEU A 162 -9.25 -8.00 10.95
CA LEU A 162 -8.51 -7.93 12.21
C LEU A 162 -8.29 -6.50 12.70
N ARG A 163 -7.90 -6.37 13.97
CA ARG A 163 -7.45 -5.09 14.55
C ARG A 163 -6.26 -4.51 13.79
N ASP A 164 -5.44 -5.36 13.17
CA ASP A 164 -4.34 -4.91 12.30
C ASP A 164 -4.84 -4.11 11.09
N HIS A 165 -5.91 -4.57 10.42
CA HIS A 165 -6.52 -3.83 9.30
C HIS A 165 -7.13 -2.50 9.77
N VAL A 166 -7.77 -2.46 10.95
CA VAL A 166 -8.26 -1.21 11.54
C VAL A 166 -7.13 -0.20 11.71
N VAL A 167 -5.97 -0.63 12.21
CA VAL A 167 -4.78 0.22 12.36
C VAL A 167 -4.25 0.69 11.00
N ALA A 168 -4.10 -0.22 10.04
CA ALA A 168 -3.55 0.08 8.72
C ALA A 168 -4.44 1.06 7.95
N MET A 169 -5.76 0.83 7.96
CA MET A 169 -6.75 1.71 7.37
C MET A 169 -6.79 3.07 8.08
N SER A 170 -6.67 3.11 9.42
CA SER A 170 -6.59 4.38 10.19
C SER A 170 -5.39 5.21 9.75
N TYR A 171 -4.21 4.59 9.71
CA TYR A 171 -2.96 5.24 9.32
C TYR A 171 -3.04 5.74 7.87
N THR A 172 -3.64 4.94 6.99
CA THR A 172 -3.86 5.33 5.59
C THR A 172 -4.81 6.53 5.50
N ALA A 173 -5.94 6.52 6.23
CA ALA A 173 -6.91 7.60 6.24
C ALA A 173 -6.30 8.95 6.69
N LEU A 174 -5.35 8.94 7.63
CA LEU A 174 -4.64 10.16 8.06
C LEU A 174 -3.87 10.86 6.93
N SER A 175 -3.48 10.12 5.88
CA SER A 175 -2.79 10.64 4.69
C SER A 175 -3.74 11.06 3.56
N ARG A 176 -5.05 10.86 3.73
CA ARG A 176 -6.05 11.16 2.69
C ARG A 176 -6.62 12.56 2.87
N PRO A 177 -6.96 13.25 1.77
CA PRO A 177 -7.62 14.54 1.84
C PRO A 177 -9.01 14.39 2.46
N THR A 178 -9.40 15.37 3.27
CA THR A 178 -10.78 15.53 3.73
C THR A 178 -11.71 15.87 2.55
N ALA A 179 -13.01 15.70 2.74
CA ALA A 179 -14.02 15.86 1.69
C ALA A 179 -14.09 17.30 1.11
N ASP A 180 -13.66 18.30 1.88
CA ASP A 180 -13.50 19.68 1.40
C ASP A 180 -12.22 19.89 0.55
N GLY A 181 -11.32 18.90 0.55
CA GLY A 181 -10.12 18.84 -0.28
C GLY A 181 -9.00 19.78 0.14
N THR A 182 -9.11 20.41 1.31
CA THR A 182 -8.17 21.45 1.75
C THR A 182 -6.87 20.83 2.29
N ASP A 183 -7.00 19.82 3.15
CA ASP A 183 -5.90 19.26 3.93
C ASP A 183 -5.99 17.73 4.00
N MET A 184 -4.88 17.06 4.28
CA MET A 184 -4.94 15.68 4.77
C MET A 184 -5.62 15.63 6.14
N LEU A 185 -6.28 14.52 6.48
CA LEU A 185 -6.92 14.37 7.79
C LEU A 185 -5.94 14.66 8.95
N LEU A 186 -4.69 14.20 8.88
CA LEU A 186 -3.69 14.50 9.93
C LEU A 186 -3.37 16.01 10.03
N GLU A 187 -3.30 16.71 8.90
CA GLU A 187 -3.06 18.16 8.88
C GLU A 187 -4.23 18.90 9.53
N ALA A 188 -5.47 18.54 9.17
CA ALA A 188 -6.68 19.10 9.77
C ALA A 188 -6.81 18.81 11.27
N LEU A 189 -6.31 17.67 11.74
CA LEU A 189 -6.27 17.31 13.16
C LEU A 189 -5.19 18.08 13.94
N VAL A 190 -4.06 18.37 13.31
CA VAL A 190 -3.00 19.21 13.88
C VAL A 190 -3.47 20.67 13.96
N GLU A 191 -4.10 21.18 12.90
CA GLU A 191 -4.57 22.57 12.83
C GLU A 191 -5.59 22.88 13.93
N ARG A 192 -6.56 21.98 14.17
CA ARG A 192 -7.56 22.14 15.21
C ARG A 192 -7.06 21.83 16.64
N GLY A 193 -5.82 21.33 16.77
CA GLY A 193 -5.20 21.03 18.06
C GLY A 193 -5.54 19.67 18.67
N SER A 194 -6.30 18.81 17.98
CA SER A 194 -6.59 17.43 18.43
C SER A 194 -5.33 16.55 18.42
N VAL A 195 -4.32 16.91 17.61
CA VAL A 195 -3.02 16.22 17.54
C VAL A 195 -1.86 17.19 17.67
N SER A 196 -0.85 16.80 18.46
CA SER A 196 0.36 17.61 18.62
C SER A 196 1.20 17.64 17.34
N ALA A 197 1.47 18.86 16.83
CA ALA A 197 2.32 19.06 15.66
C ALA A 197 3.70 18.39 15.77
N SER A 198 4.33 18.44 16.95
CA SER A 198 5.65 17.83 17.15
C SER A 198 5.61 16.31 17.11
N LYS A 199 4.52 15.69 17.59
CA LYS A 199 4.33 14.23 17.51
C LYS A 199 3.95 13.78 16.09
N ALA A 200 3.26 14.62 15.33
CA ALA A 200 2.82 14.32 13.97
C ALA A 200 3.89 14.59 12.89
N SER A 201 4.92 15.40 13.20
CA SER A 201 5.89 15.92 12.23
C SER A 201 6.51 14.87 11.30
N ASP A 202 6.99 13.75 11.85
CA ASP A 202 7.63 12.70 11.04
C ASP A 202 6.63 12.01 10.11
N THR A 203 5.41 11.76 10.61
CA THR A 203 4.34 11.13 9.81
C THR A 203 3.83 12.07 8.73
N LEU A 204 3.68 13.36 9.02
CA LEU A 204 3.32 14.38 8.02
C LEU A 204 4.38 14.48 6.93
N THR A 205 5.66 14.50 7.30
CA THR A 205 6.77 14.54 6.34
C THR A 205 6.76 13.33 5.41
N LEU A 206 6.50 12.14 5.97
CA LEU A 206 6.35 10.90 5.20
C LEU A 206 5.18 10.98 4.23
N PHE A 207 4.00 11.41 4.69
CA PHE A 207 2.80 11.54 3.86
C PHE A 207 2.97 12.55 2.74
N GLN A 208 3.53 13.72 3.02
CA GLN A 208 3.80 14.76 2.03
C GLN A 208 4.81 14.26 0.98
N SER A 209 5.84 13.52 1.40
CA SER A 209 6.82 12.92 0.48
C SER A 209 6.19 11.85 -0.42
N CYS A 210 5.29 11.02 0.12
CA CYS A 210 4.54 10.03 -0.65
C CYS A 210 3.60 10.72 -1.66
N GLN A 211 2.87 11.76 -1.23
CA GLN A 211 1.96 12.50 -2.10
C GLN A 211 2.71 13.22 -3.24
N ALA A 212 3.85 13.85 -2.95
CA ALA A 212 4.69 14.48 -3.96
C ALA A 212 5.22 13.47 -4.98
N TYR A 213 5.67 12.29 -4.52
CA TYR A 213 6.05 11.19 -5.40
C TYR A 213 4.88 10.74 -6.29
N ASP A 214 3.69 10.57 -5.72
CA ASP A 214 2.51 10.12 -6.46
C ASP A 214 2.04 11.15 -7.50
N GLN A 215 2.14 12.45 -7.22
CA GLN A 215 1.84 13.49 -8.20
C GLN A 215 2.75 13.39 -9.44
N ILE A 216 4.07 13.22 -9.23
CA ILE A 216 5.03 13.03 -10.32
C ILE A 216 4.72 11.72 -11.06
N ARG A 217 4.41 10.65 -10.33
CA ARG A 217 4.02 9.35 -10.91
C ARG A 217 2.80 9.50 -11.82
N MET A 218 1.74 10.16 -11.38
CA MET A 218 0.51 10.36 -12.16
C MET A 218 0.74 11.20 -13.41
N GLN A 219 1.49 12.30 -13.30
CA GLN A 219 1.91 13.11 -14.46
C GLN A 219 2.69 12.25 -15.47
N ASN A 220 3.56 11.39 -14.94
CA ASN A 220 4.30 10.44 -15.74
C ASN A 220 3.37 9.45 -16.46
N VAL A 221 2.34 8.88 -15.84
CA VAL A 221 1.39 7.99 -16.53
C VAL A 221 0.71 8.66 -17.72
N GLN A 222 0.43 9.96 -17.62
CA GLN A 222 -0.21 10.74 -18.67
C GLN A 222 0.76 11.16 -19.79
N SER A 223 2.08 11.04 -19.57
CA SER A 223 3.06 11.23 -20.63
C SER A 223 3.08 10.02 -21.56
N GLY A 224 3.21 10.23 -22.87
CA GLY A 224 3.19 9.16 -23.87
C GLY A 224 4.33 8.14 -23.72
N ALA A 225 4.51 7.29 -24.72
CA ALA A 225 5.47 6.19 -24.70
C ALA A 225 6.86 6.60 -24.17
N ARG A 226 7.43 5.79 -23.25
CA ARG A 226 8.78 5.97 -22.68
C ARG A 226 9.54 4.66 -22.66
N THR A 227 10.85 4.73 -22.88
CA THR A 227 11.75 3.58 -22.81
C THR A 227 12.81 3.77 -21.74
N TYR A 228 13.09 2.69 -21.01
CA TYR A 228 14.09 2.61 -19.96
C TYR A 228 15.11 1.52 -20.29
N ASP A 229 16.38 1.79 -20.05
CA ASP A 229 17.43 0.78 -19.96
C ASP A 229 17.33 0.07 -18.62
N LEU A 230 17.19 -1.25 -18.66
CA LEU A 230 17.12 -2.09 -17.47
C LEU A 230 18.47 -2.74 -17.20
N THR A 231 18.87 -2.78 -15.93
CA THR A 231 19.93 -3.67 -15.44
C THR A 231 19.44 -4.39 -14.20
N ALA A 232 19.57 -5.71 -14.16
CA ALA A 232 19.27 -6.49 -12.96
C ALA A 232 20.48 -7.30 -12.54
N THR A 233 20.79 -7.29 -11.24
CA THR A 233 21.86 -8.06 -10.64
C THR A 233 21.34 -8.95 -9.53
N ILE A 234 21.93 -10.13 -9.38
CA ILE A 234 21.76 -11.00 -8.23
C ILE A 234 23.13 -11.29 -7.64
N THR A 235 23.28 -11.05 -6.34
CA THR A 235 24.51 -11.26 -5.59
C THR A 235 24.25 -12.23 -4.46
N ASP A 236 25.06 -13.29 -4.35
CA ASP A 236 24.99 -14.23 -3.23
C ASP A 236 25.87 -13.80 -2.04
N ASN A 237 25.79 -14.55 -0.93
CA ASN A 237 26.59 -14.30 0.28
C ASN A 237 28.12 -14.43 0.09
N ALA A 238 28.57 -15.04 -1.00
CA ALA A 238 29.99 -15.15 -1.34
C ALA A 238 30.42 -14.05 -2.35
N TYR A 239 29.57 -13.05 -2.59
CA TYR A 239 29.76 -11.97 -3.55
C TYR A 239 29.89 -12.45 -5.01
N ASN A 240 29.38 -13.65 -5.32
CA ASN A 240 29.23 -14.04 -6.71
C ASN A 240 28.07 -13.24 -7.29
N GLU A 241 28.32 -12.55 -8.40
CA GLU A 241 27.34 -11.73 -9.09
C GLU A 241 26.95 -12.35 -10.43
N ALA A 242 25.68 -12.23 -10.75
CA ALA A 242 25.19 -12.37 -12.10
C ALA A 242 24.35 -11.17 -12.49
N ALA A 243 24.51 -10.74 -13.74
CA ALA A 243 23.82 -9.59 -14.28
C ALA A 243 23.09 -9.93 -15.57
N CYS A 244 21.98 -9.25 -15.79
CA CYS A 244 21.29 -9.20 -17.06
C CYS A 244 20.87 -7.76 -17.35
N SER A 245 20.69 -7.45 -18.64
CA SER A 245 20.31 -6.12 -19.09
C SER A 245 19.24 -6.20 -20.16
N GLY A 246 18.54 -5.11 -20.37
CA GLY A 246 17.53 -5.05 -21.42
C GLY A 246 16.77 -3.75 -21.38
N THR A 247 15.49 -3.81 -21.72
CA THR A 247 14.69 -2.60 -21.93
C THR A 247 13.27 -2.78 -21.41
N LEU A 248 12.71 -1.71 -20.89
CA LEU A 248 11.29 -1.55 -20.62
C LEU A 248 10.75 -0.42 -21.48
N THR A 249 9.72 -0.66 -22.27
CA THR A 249 8.91 0.39 -22.89
C THR A 249 7.52 0.37 -22.28
N VAL A 250 6.99 1.54 -21.92
CA VAL A 250 5.65 1.72 -21.35
C VAL A 250 4.92 2.76 -22.17
N ASP A 251 3.67 2.47 -22.54
CA ASP A 251 2.74 3.38 -23.20
C ASP A 251 1.33 3.19 -22.61
N GLY A 252 0.96 4.04 -21.66
CA GLY A 252 -0.26 3.85 -20.86
C GLY A 252 -0.24 2.52 -20.10
N GLN A 253 -1.22 1.65 -20.41
CA GLN A 253 -1.38 0.31 -19.81
C GLN A 253 -0.56 -0.77 -20.53
N ASP A 254 -0.06 -0.46 -21.73
CA ASP A 254 0.69 -1.37 -22.55
C ASP A 254 2.17 -1.24 -22.22
N PHE A 255 2.88 -2.36 -22.21
CA PHE A 255 4.32 -2.36 -21.96
C PHE A 255 5.02 -3.56 -22.57
N SER A 256 6.33 -3.43 -22.77
CA SER A 256 7.22 -4.51 -23.17
C SER A 256 8.52 -4.44 -22.38
N ALA A 257 8.79 -5.47 -21.58
CA ALA A 257 9.98 -5.59 -20.76
C ALA A 257 10.77 -6.84 -21.14
N GLU A 258 12.04 -6.69 -21.45
CA GLU A 258 12.96 -7.80 -21.68
C GLU A 258 14.21 -7.67 -20.83
N LEU A 259 14.72 -8.81 -20.36
CA LEU A 259 16.07 -8.94 -19.79
C LEU A 259 16.81 -10.10 -20.44
N ARG A 260 18.05 -9.83 -20.84
CA ARG A 260 18.92 -10.72 -21.57
C ARG A 260 20.25 -10.89 -20.84
N GLN A 261 20.79 -12.09 -20.91
CA GLN A 261 22.14 -12.42 -20.46
C GLN A 261 22.88 -13.03 -21.65
N ASP A 262 24.01 -12.44 -22.03
CA ASP A 262 24.82 -12.86 -23.20
C ASP A 262 23.98 -13.05 -24.48
N GLY A 263 23.05 -12.11 -24.73
CA GLY A 263 22.12 -12.12 -25.85
C GLY A 263 20.91 -13.06 -25.72
N THR A 264 20.93 -13.98 -24.75
CA THR A 264 19.83 -14.92 -24.50
C THR A 264 18.73 -14.27 -23.69
N LEU A 265 17.47 -14.35 -24.16
CA LEU A 265 16.29 -13.89 -23.41
C LEU A 265 16.11 -14.75 -22.15
N ILE A 266 16.19 -14.09 -20.98
CA ILE A 266 16.00 -14.71 -19.67
C ILE A 266 14.62 -14.39 -19.12
N MET A 267 14.12 -13.18 -19.39
CA MET A 267 12.79 -12.73 -19.00
C MET A 267 12.19 -11.87 -20.10
N GLY A 268 10.90 -12.09 -20.35
CA GLY A 268 10.06 -11.23 -21.17
C GLY A 268 8.70 -11.08 -20.51
N LEU A 269 8.22 -9.86 -20.39
CA LEU A 269 6.88 -9.54 -19.91
C LEU A 269 6.29 -8.49 -20.85
N TYR A 270 5.14 -8.81 -21.43
CA TYR A 270 4.53 -7.99 -22.47
C TYR A 270 3.05 -7.84 -22.19
N GLN A 271 2.54 -6.63 -22.22
CA GLN A 271 1.12 -6.36 -22.11
C GLN A 271 0.67 -5.47 -23.25
N LYS A 272 -0.40 -5.88 -23.92
CA LYS A 272 -1.04 -5.10 -24.99
C LYS A 272 -2.53 -5.34 -24.98
N ASN A 273 -3.32 -4.27 -25.04
CA ASN A 273 -4.78 -4.32 -25.03
C ASN A 273 -5.36 -5.17 -23.88
N GLY A 274 -4.77 -5.03 -22.67
CA GLY A 274 -5.21 -5.76 -21.48
C GLY A 274 -4.88 -7.26 -21.46
N THR A 275 -4.14 -7.77 -22.44
CA THR A 275 -3.64 -9.15 -22.43
C THR A 275 -2.16 -9.18 -22.04
N LEU A 276 -1.85 -9.97 -21.02
CA LEU A 276 -0.48 -10.19 -20.54
C LEU A 276 0.13 -11.47 -21.12
N TYR A 277 1.40 -11.37 -21.47
CA TYR A 277 2.24 -12.45 -21.94
C TYR A 277 3.54 -12.51 -21.13
N ARG A 278 4.00 -13.71 -20.82
CA ARG A 278 5.24 -13.96 -20.09
C ARG A 278 6.11 -14.97 -20.81
N TYR A 279 7.41 -14.74 -20.80
CA TYR A 279 8.39 -15.70 -21.28
C TYR A 279 8.67 -16.77 -20.23
N GLU A 280 8.38 -18.02 -20.58
CA GLU A 280 8.52 -19.20 -19.73
C GLU A 280 9.13 -20.35 -20.53
N ASN A 281 10.16 -20.99 -19.97
CA ASN A 281 10.74 -22.22 -20.55
C ASN A 281 11.12 -22.13 -22.04
N GLY A 282 11.52 -20.95 -22.53
CA GLY A 282 11.91 -20.76 -23.92
C GLY A 282 10.76 -20.35 -24.85
N LYS A 283 9.55 -20.13 -24.32
CA LYS A 283 8.37 -19.72 -25.09
C LYS A 283 7.67 -18.57 -24.39
N THR A 284 7.10 -17.66 -25.16
CA THR A 284 6.14 -16.69 -24.62
C THR A 284 4.78 -17.36 -24.50
N VAL A 285 4.07 -17.17 -23.39
CA VAL A 285 2.74 -17.74 -23.12
C VAL A 285 1.81 -16.66 -22.57
N LYS A 286 0.51 -16.79 -22.83
CA LYS A 286 -0.52 -15.91 -22.26
C LYS A 286 -0.65 -16.15 -20.75
N ALA A 287 -0.69 -15.10 -19.95
CA ALA A 287 -0.92 -15.15 -18.52
C ALA A 287 -2.41 -14.94 -18.19
N ALA A 288 -2.82 -15.39 -17.00
CA ALA A 288 -4.24 -15.42 -16.60
C ALA A 288 -4.80 -14.05 -16.25
N GLN A 289 -3.98 -13.14 -15.71
CA GLN A 289 -4.38 -11.81 -15.29
C GLN A 289 -3.39 -10.77 -15.83
N PRO A 290 -3.87 -9.60 -16.28
CA PRO A 290 -3.00 -8.48 -16.60
C PRO A 290 -2.22 -8.03 -15.35
N VAL A 291 -1.11 -7.34 -15.58
CA VAL A 291 -0.35 -6.69 -14.51
C VAL A 291 -0.44 -5.19 -14.68
N THR A 292 -0.69 -4.52 -13.56
CA THR A 292 -0.77 -3.07 -13.48
C THR A 292 0.65 -2.51 -13.27
N LEU A 293 1.34 -2.15 -14.36
CA LEU A 293 2.66 -1.52 -14.33
C LEU A 293 2.59 -0.04 -14.64
N GLY A 294 2.96 0.80 -13.67
CA GLY A 294 3.10 2.25 -13.92
C GLY A 294 1.82 2.91 -14.43
N THR A 295 0.66 2.36 -14.06
CA THR A 295 -0.67 2.90 -14.38
C THR A 295 -1.05 3.96 -13.33
N ALA A 296 -2.13 4.71 -13.56
CA ALA A 296 -2.63 5.68 -12.59
C ALA A 296 -2.95 5.02 -11.24
N ASP A 297 -3.46 3.79 -11.29
CA ASP A 297 -3.93 3.00 -10.14
C ASP A 297 -2.80 2.35 -9.33
N ALA A 298 -1.60 2.28 -9.89
CA ALA A 298 -0.40 1.74 -9.22
C ALA A 298 0.22 2.74 -8.23
N SER A 299 -0.39 2.94 -7.05
CA SER A 299 0.21 3.74 -5.96
C SER A 299 0.98 2.87 -4.97
N ILE A 300 2.01 3.45 -4.34
CA ILE A 300 2.67 2.81 -3.20
C ILE A 300 1.72 2.90 -1.99
N PRO A 301 1.26 1.77 -1.40
CA PRO A 301 0.45 1.80 -0.19
C PRO A 301 1.20 2.48 0.95
N VAL A 302 0.68 3.57 1.49
CA VAL A 302 1.36 4.33 2.55
C VAL A 302 1.54 3.48 3.82
N SER A 303 0.61 2.54 4.06
CA SER A 303 0.66 1.55 5.13
C SER A 303 1.77 0.50 4.96
N ALA A 304 2.43 0.44 3.80
CA ALA A 304 3.60 -0.41 3.58
C ALA A 304 4.93 0.35 3.75
N VAL A 305 4.90 1.69 3.76
CA VAL A 305 6.08 2.55 3.81
C VAL A 305 6.55 2.68 5.26
N MET A 306 7.77 2.20 5.53
CA MET A 306 8.42 2.41 6.82
C MET A 306 9.08 3.77 6.92
N ASP A 307 9.75 4.19 5.84
CA ASP A 307 10.46 5.46 5.77
C ASP A 307 10.54 5.93 4.32
N VAL A 308 10.59 7.25 4.14
CA VAL A 308 10.84 7.90 2.86
C VAL A 308 11.73 9.12 3.07
N SER A 309 12.81 9.18 2.31
CA SER A 309 13.61 10.41 2.20
C SER A 309 13.39 11.04 0.83
N ALA A 310 13.08 12.34 0.83
CA ALA A 310 12.91 13.15 -0.37
C ALA A 310 13.91 14.31 -0.36
N GLN A 311 14.94 14.24 -1.20
CA GLN A 311 15.99 15.26 -1.29
C GLN A 311 16.45 15.45 -2.73
N ASN A 312 16.48 16.69 -3.22
CA ASN A 312 16.98 17.05 -4.55
C ASN A 312 16.36 16.21 -5.70
N GLY A 313 15.04 16.02 -5.67
CA GLY A 313 14.32 15.20 -6.66
C GLY A 313 14.49 13.68 -6.50
N ARG A 314 15.29 13.23 -5.53
CA ARG A 314 15.44 11.81 -5.20
C ARG A 314 14.53 11.42 -4.06
N TYR A 315 13.70 10.41 -4.32
CA TYR A 315 12.86 9.73 -3.35
C TYR A 315 13.48 8.37 -3.06
N ALA A 316 13.67 8.01 -1.79
CA ALA A 316 14.11 6.68 -1.39
C ALA A 316 13.20 6.16 -0.28
N PHE A 317 12.52 5.07 -0.58
CA PHE A 317 11.55 4.38 0.25
C PHE A 317 12.19 3.12 0.82
N SER A 318 11.86 2.83 2.08
CA SER A 318 11.98 1.50 2.67
C SER A 318 10.58 1.00 3.03
N PHE A 319 10.39 -0.30 2.88
CA PHE A 319 9.09 -0.93 3.12
C PHE A 319 9.16 -1.98 4.20
N MET A 320 8.01 -2.23 4.83
CA MET A 320 7.85 -3.31 5.78
C MET A 320 7.86 -4.66 5.04
N PRO A 321 8.90 -5.50 5.17
CA PRO A 321 8.99 -6.73 4.37
C PRO A 321 7.86 -7.72 4.65
N GLY A 322 7.33 -7.71 5.89
CA GLY A 322 6.18 -8.52 6.28
C GLY A 322 4.94 -8.24 5.43
N VAL A 323 4.69 -6.96 5.14
CA VAL A 323 3.57 -6.50 4.29
C VAL A 323 3.76 -6.95 2.83
N LEU A 324 5.01 -7.00 2.36
CA LEU A 324 5.33 -7.33 0.96
C LEU A 324 5.60 -8.81 0.70
N ASN A 325 5.72 -9.64 1.74
CA ASN A 325 6.06 -11.07 1.59
C ASN A 325 5.04 -11.85 0.76
N GLU A 326 3.82 -11.34 0.66
CA GLU A 326 2.76 -12.01 -0.07
C GLU A 326 2.86 -11.80 -1.57
N LEU A 327 3.48 -10.70 -2.00
CA LEU A 327 3.88 -10.47 -3.39
C LEU A 327 4.81 -11.57 -3.91
N VAL A 328 5.49 -12.29 -3.02
CA VAL A 328 6.42 -13.40 -3.35
C VAL A 328 5.97 -14.75 -2.79
N SER A 329 4.75 -14.84 -2.26
CA SER A 329 4.19 -16.07 -1.67
C SER A 329 4.16 -17.23 -2.69
N GLY A 330 4.40 -18.46 -2.22
CA GLY A 330 4.45 -19.68 -3.05
C GLY A 330 5.84 -20.10 -3.56
N SER A 331 6.90 -19.35 -3.24
CA SER A 331 8.25 -19.57 -3.79
C SER A 331 9.32 -20.09 -2.81
N ASN A 332 8.97 -20.39 -1.55
CA ASN A 332 9.92 -20.61 -0.43
C ASN A 332 10.89 -19.42 -0.21
N VAL A 333 10.53 -18.24 -0.71
CA VAL A 333 11.30 -17.01 -0.58
C VAL A 333 10.75 -16.20 0.60
N VAL A 334 11.65 -15.61 1.39
CA VAL A 334 11.29 -14.68 2.47
C VAL A 334 12.03 -13.36 2.23
N LEU A 335 11.30 -12.26 2.09
CA LEU A 335 11.86 -10.91 2.01
C LEU A 335 12.39 -10.49 3.38
N LYS A 336 13.57 -9.88 3.37
CA LYS A 336 14.24 -9.33 4.55
C LYS A 336 14.29 -7.81 4.55
N GLN A 337 14.36 -7.24 3.36
CA GLN A 337 14.38 -5.81 3.14
C GLN A 337 13.94 -5.55 1.70
N VAL A 338 13.17 -4.47 1.53
CA VAL A 338 12.75 -3.97 0.23
C VAL A 338 13.00 -2.47 0.26
N ASP A 339 13.88 -2.02 -0.64
CA ASP A 339 14.19 -0.62 -0.85
C ASP A 339 13.80 -0.23 -2.27
N TYR A 340 13.26 0.97 -2.42
CA TYR A 340 12.99 1.54 -3.72
C TYR A 340 13.50 2.98 -3.75
N SER A 341 14.03 3.42 -4.88
CA SER A 341 14.34 4.82 -5.07
C SER A 341 14.01 5.27 -6.48
N ALA A 342 13.64 6.54 -6.60
CA ALA A 342 13.39 7.21 -7.86
C ALA A 342 14.06 8.57 -7.85
N THR A 343 14.70 8.93 -8.95
CA THR A 343 15.25 10.26 -9.20
C THR A 343 14.37 10.91 -10.25
N GLU A 344 13.75 12.02 -9.88
CA GLU A 344 13.01 12.91 -10.78
C GLU A 344 13.96 13.93 -11.39
N GLN A 345 13.77 14.20 -12.68
CA GLN A 345 14.39 15.30 -13.42
C GLN A 345 13.36 15.86 -14.41
N SER A 346 13.05 17.15 -14.28
CA SER A 346 12.13 17.87 -15.17
C SER A 346 10.72 17.26 -15.27
N GLY A 347 10.17 16.81 -14.15
CA GLY A 347 8.84 16.21 -14.03
C GLY A 347 8.78 14.71 -14.34
N VAL A 348 9.91 14.08 -14.69
CA VAL A 348 9.94 12.66 -15.09
C VAL A 348 10.93 11.88 -14.23
N PHE A 349 10.56 10.65 -13.84
CA PHE A 349 11.51 9.75 -13.20
C PHE A 349 12.59 9.29 -14.19
N SER A 350 13.77 9.89 -14.11
CA SER A 350 14.92 9.60 -14.97
C SER A 350 15.66 8.33 -14.57
N GLN A 351 15.62 7.98 -13.28
CA GLN A 351 16.21 6.75 -12.77
C GLN A 351 15.32 6.15 -11.69
N ARG A 352 15.17 4.82 -11.70
CA ARG A 352 14.51 4.06 -10.64
C ARG A 352 15.36 2.87 -10.27
N THR A 353 15.41 2.54 -8.99
CA THR A 353 16.15 1.39 -8.48
C THR A 353 15.32 0.68 -7.43
N GLY A 354 15.06 -0.60 -7.60
CA GLY A 354 14.52 -1.49 -6.57
C GLY A 354 15.61 -2.43 -6.07
N ARG A 355 15.68 -2.66 -4.77
CA ARG A 355 16.58 -3.63 -4.16
C ARG A 355 15.83 -4.47 -3.15
N ILE A 356 15.97 -5.79 -3.24
CA ILE A 356 15.42 -6.72 -2.27
C ILE A 356 16.50 -7.63 -1.72
N TYR A 357 16.33 -7.99 -0.45
CA TYR A 357 17.11 -9.04 0.19
C TYR A 357 16.20 -10.21 0.47
N VAL A 358 16.59 -11.40 0.01
CA VAL A 358 15.75 -12.59 0.05
C VAL A 358 16.51 -13.80 0.55
N ASN A 359 15.85 -14.58 1.40
CA ASN A 359 16.34 -15.90 1.75
C ASN A 359 15.76 -16.93 0.79
N MET A 360 16.62 -17.76 0.19
CA MET A 360 16.21 -18.82 -0.73
C MET A 360 16.84 -20.16 -0.32
N PRO A 361 16.06 -21.25 -0.19
CA PRO A 361 16.61 -22.59 0.00
C PRO A 361 17.12 -23.18 -1.32
N ILE A 362 18.43 -23.40 -1.43
CA ILE A 362 19.09 -23.98 -2.60
C ILE A 362 19.99 -25.15 -2.16
N GLY A 363 19.75 -26.33 -2.74
CA GLY A 363 20.59 -27.51 -2.51
C GLY A 363 20.64 -27.96 -1.04
N GLY A 364 19.55 -27.75 -0.28
CA GLY A 364 19.47 -28.09 1.14
C GLY A 364 20.07 -27.05 2.10
N ARG A 365 20.52 -25.88 1.59
CA ARG A 365 20.98 -24.74 2.41
C ARG A 365 20.16 -23.51 2.10
N THR A 366 19.82 -22.73 3.12
CA THR A 366 19.19 -21.41 2.94
C THR A 366 20.27 -20.36 2.88
N SER A 367 20.36 -19.63 1.77
CA SER A 367 21.28 -18.52 1.57
C SER A 367 20.52 -17.22 1.38
N THR A 368 21.14 -16.10 1.74
CA THR A 368 20.61 -14.76 1.46
C THR A 368 21.15 -14.30 0.11
N TYR A 369 20.31 -13.62 -0.65
CA TYR A 369 20.64 -13.01 -1.92
C TYR A 369 20.21 -11.55 -1.92
N ALA A 370 21.04 -10.68 -2.46
CA ALA A 370 20.65 -9.34 -2.83
C ALA A 370 20.25 -9.35 -4.31
N ILE A 371 19.06 -8.84 -4.62
CA ILE A 371 18.61 -8.64 -6.00
C ILE A 371 18.38 -7.15 -6.19
N SER A 372 19.00 -6.59 -7.23
CA SER A 372 18.82 -5.18 -7.58
C SER A 372 18.32 -5.07 -9.01
N LEU A 373 17.40 -4.14 -9.26
CA LEU A 373 16.93 -3.75 -10.58
C LEU A 373 17.06 -2.24 -10.70
N SER A 374 17.68 -1.77 -11.77
CA SER A 374 17.68 -0.36 -12.14
C SER A 374 17.00 -0.15 -13.48
N ALA A 375 16.33 0.98 -13.62
CA ALA A 375 15.70 1.45 -14.84
C ALA A 375 16.12 2.91 -15.08
N ALA A 376 16.83 3.17 -16.18
CA ALA A 376 17.29 4.51 -16.56
C ALA A 376 16.56 4.98 -17.81
N LEU A 377 15.94 6.16 -17.78
CA LEU A 377 15.16 6.71 -18.88
C LEU A 377 16.05 7.00 -20.09
N ARG A 378 15.62 6.59 -21.28
CA ARG A 378 16.26 6.96 -22.55
C ARG A 378 15.79 8.32 -23.05
N SER A 379 16.66 9.00 -23.80
CA SER A 379 16.32 10.25 -24.49
C SER A 379 15.30 10.09 -25.61
N GLN A 380 15.19 8.89 -26.19
CA GLN A 380 14.21 8.55 -27.22
C GLN A 380 13.35 7.38 -26.76
N SER A 381 12.04 7.49 -26.96
CA SER A 381 11.10 6.40 -26.73
C SER A 381 11.02 5.48 -27.93
N GLY A 382 10.85 4.19 -27.64
CA GLY A 382 10.44 3.18 -28.61
C GLY A 382 8.92 2.99 -28.55
N SER A 383 8.43 1.98 -29.26
CA SER A 383 7.04 1.52 -29.18
C SER A 383 6.96 0.21 -28.42
N VAL A 384 5.82 -0.02 -27.74
CA VAL A 384 5.56 -1.30 -27.07
C VAL A 384 5.56 -2.42 -28.11
N GLN A 385 6.41 -3.43 -27.88
CA GLN A 385 6.55 -4.59 -28.75
C GLN A 385 6.01 -5.84 -28.07
N VAL A 386 5.25 -6.66 -28.80
CA VAL A 386 4.84 -7.99 -28.35
C VAL A 386 5.43 -9.01 -29.34
N PRO A 387 5.94 -10.17 -28.90
CA PRO A 387 6.49 -11.17 -29.80
C PRO A 387 5.50 -11.62 -30.89
N ASP A 388 6.00 -11.87 -32.10
CA ASP A 388 5.19 -12.29 -33.26
C ASP A 388 4.26 -13.47 -32.94
N GLY A 389 2.99 -13.37 -33.37
CA GLY A 389 1.96 -14.39 -33.14
C GLY A 389 1.25 -14.29 -31.78
N MET A 390 1.51 -13.24 -31.01
CA MET A 390 0.85 -12.95 -29.72
C MET A 390 0.02 -11.65 -29.76
N ASP A 391 -0.01 -10.93 -30.89
CA ASP A 391 -0.99 -9.87 -31.12
C ASP A 391 -2.36 -10.54 -31.41
N VAL A 392 -3.35 -10.32 -30.55
CA VAL A 392 -4.75 -10.74 -30.76
C VAL A 392 -5.60 -9.52 -30.99
#